data_AF-A0A9N9KH85-F1
#
_entry.id   AF-A0A9N9KH85-F1
#
_cell.length_a   1.000
_cell.length_b   1.000
_cell.length_c   1.000
_cell.angle_alpha   90.00
_cell.angle_beta   90.00
_cell.angle_gamma   90.00
#
_symmetry.space_group_name_H-M   'P 1'
#
loop_
_entity.id
_entity.type
_entity.pdbx_description
1 polymer ?
#
loop_
_entity_poly.entity_id
_entity_poly.type
_entity_poly.pdbx_seq_one_letter_code
_entity_poly.pdbx_strand_id
1 'polypeptide(L)'
;DKKLDWDTLSGVVVDDVLAVLWMNNSPVTMLTTIHEITRNENRVERVRRRLRETSTNVTKVRAVFGTASKKALPIPCIIDDYNHHMGGVDIADQLHRYYAIQLPVRRTWMPLFFWLLDTSIVNSYLIFKKNGNIINHKNFRIHLVWELINADMEEND
;
A
#
# COMPACT_ATOMS: atom_id res chain seq x y z
N ASP A 1 -20.23 -28.73 0.36
CA ASP A 1 -18.97 -27.95 0.47
C ASP A 1 -18.43 -27.94 1.89
N LYS A 2 -17.22 -28.47 2.10
CA LYS A 2 -16.55 -28.36 3.42
C LYS A 2 -16.14 -26.92 3.64
N LYS A 3 -16.64 -26.30 4.71
CA LYS A 3 -16.25 -24.96 5.14
C LYS A 3 -14.85 -25.06 5.75
N LEU A 4 -13.86 -24.39 5.15
CA LEU A 4 -12.50 -24.38 5.68
C LEU A 4 -12.44 -23.58 6.98
N ASP A 5 -11.64 -24.07 7.92
CA ASP A 5 -11.47 -23.45 9.23
C ASP A 5 -10.63 -22.17 9.14
N TRP A 6 -10.79 -21.31 10.14
CA TRP A 6 -9.95 -20.11 10.27
C TRP A 6 -8.48 -20.50 10.34
N ASP A 7 -7.63 -19.72 9.68
CA ASP A 7 -6.19 -19.89 9.59
C ASP A 7 -5.70 -21.12 8.82
N THR A 8 -6.61 -21.81 8.10
CA THR A 8 -6.23 -22.86 7.15
C THR A 8 -5.34 -22.26 6.06
N LEU A 9 -4.15 -22.83 5.88
CA LEU A 9 -3.21 -22.49 4.82
C LEU A 9 -3.04 -23.71 3.90
N SER A 10 -3.19 -23.50 2.61
CA SER A 10 -2.98 -24.52 1.58
C SER A 10 -2.28 -23.87 0.38
N GLY A 11 -1.55 -24.66 -0.40
CA GLY A 11 -1.02 -24.18 -1.66
C GLY A 11 -0.45 -25.28 -2.52
N VAL A 12 -0.23 -24.93 -3.78
CA VAL A 12 0.27 -25.81 -4.83
C VAL A 12 1.25 -25.03 -5.69
N VAL A 13 2.35 -25.66 -6.08
CA VAL A 13 3.29 -25.08 -7.05
C VAL A 13 2.88 -25.54 -8.44
N VAL A 14 2.70 -24.59 -9.35
CA VAL A 14 2.39 -24.82 -10.77
C VAL A 14 3.35 -23.95 -11.57
N ASP A 15 4.11 -24.56 -12.47
CA ASP A 15 5.08 -23.86 -13.34
C ASP A 15 6.01 -22.90 -12.58
N ASP A 16 6.64 -23.38 -11.50
CA ASP A 16 7.52 -22.62 -10.60
C ASP A 16 6.86 -21.42 -9.88
N VAL A 17 5.53 -21.35 -9.90
CA VAL A 17 4.74 -20.36 -9.15
C VAL A 17 3.96 -21.06 -8.04
N LEU A 18 4.15 -20.61 -6.81
CA LEU A 18 3.35 -21.05 -5.67
C LEU A 18 2.02 -20.30 -5.64
N ALA A 19 0.92 -21.05 -5.80
CA ALA A 19 -0.44 -20.58 -5.55
C ALA A 19 -0.88 -20.92 -4.13
N VAL A 20 -1.22 -19.90 -3.34
CA VAL A 20 -1.53 -20.02 -1.92
C VAL A 20 -2.98 -19.61 -1.66
N LEU A 21 -3.66 -20.38 -0.82
CA LEU A 21 -4.94 -20.07 -0.20
C LEU A 21 -4.74 -19.99 1.32
N TRP A 22 -5.06 -18.83 1.89
CA TRP A 22 -5.12 -18.64 3.35
C TRP A 22 -6.52 -18.22 3.78
N MET A 23 -7.07 -18.94 4.75
CA MET A 23 -8.40 -18.70 5.28
C MET A 23 -8.35 -17.70 6.45
N ASN A 24 -8.80 -16.49 6.20
CA ASN A 24 -9.04 -15.49 7.24
C ASN A 24 -10.56 -15.42 7.52
N ASN A 25 -11.13 -14.22 7.69
CA ASN A 25 -12.59 -14.02 7.59
C ASN A 25 -13.13 -14.61 6.27
N SER A 26 -12.47 -14.21 5.19
CA SER A 26 -12.70 -14.65 3.82
C SER A 26 -11.45 -15.36 3.29
N PRO A 27 -11.57 -16.22 2.28
CA PRO A 27 -10.41 -16.78 1.58
C PRO A 27 -9.56 -15.66 1.00
N VAL A 28 -8.26 -15.71 1.26
CA VAL A 28 -7.24 -14.84 0.65
C VAL A 28 -6.39 -15.73 -0.25
N THR A 29 -6.27 -15.36 -1.51
CA THR A 29 -5.43 -16.08 -2.48
C THR A 29 -4.27 -15.21 -2.92
N MET A 30 -3.11 -15.82 -3.12
CA MET A 30 -1.90 -15.12 -3.58
C MET A 30 -1.07 -16.03 -4.48
N LEU A 31 -0.27 -15.41 -5.35
CA LEU A 31 0.71 -16.05 -6.20
C LEU A 31 2.09 -15.51 -5.84
N THR A 32 3.09 -16.38 -5.80
CA THR A 32 4.46 -15.96 -5.49
C THR A 32 5.49 -16.93 -6.06
N THR A 33 6.66 -16.39 -6.43
CA THR A 33 7.81 -17.15 -6.94
C THR A 33 8.96 -17.22 -5.93
N ILE A 34 8.85 -16.53 -4.79
CA ILE A 34 9.94 -16.40 -3.81
C ILE A 34 9.67 -17.14 -2.50
N HIS A 35 8.41 -17.48 -2.22
CA HIS A 35 8.04 -18.15 -0.97
C HIS A 35 7.75 -19.62 -1.19
N GLU A 36 8.02 -20.41 -0.16
CA GLU A 36 7.64 -21.82 -0.06
C GLU A 36 6.62 -22.01 1.08
N ILE A 37 5.86 -23.11 1.06
CA ILE A 37 4.98 -23.48 2.19
C ILE A 37 5.67 -24.57 3.01
N THR A 38 6.46 -24.16 4.00
CA THR A 38 7.00 -25.07 5.01
C THR A 38 6.00 -25.20 6.15
N ARG A 39 5.70 -26.43 6.57
CA ARG A 39 4.58 -26.73 7.48
C ARG A 39 4.55 -25.94 8.80
N ASN A 40 5.70 -25.51 9.34
CA ASN A 40 5.78 -24.90 10.69
C ASN A 40 6.61 -23.61 10.82
N GLU A 41 7.39 -23.17 9.81
CA GLU A 41 8.35 -22.06 9.98
C GLU A 41 7.90 -20.73 9.36
N ASN A 42 6.86 -20.74 8.52
CA ASN A 42 6.49 -19.57 7.72
C ASN A 42 5.35 -18.77 8.35
N ARG A 43 5.32 -18.62 9.68
CA ARG A 43 4.29 -17.85 10.39
C ARG A 43 4.91 -16.79 11.29
N VAL A 44 4.35 -15.58 11.22
CA VAL A 44 4.78 -14.42 12.01
C VAL A 44 3.62 -13.98 12.89
N GLU A 45 3.87 -13.75 14.17
CA GLU A 45 2.87 -13.15 15.05
C GLU A 45 2.72 -11.67 14.75
N ARG A 46 1.50 -11.25 14.42
CA ARG A 46 1.16 -9.84 14.25
C ARG A 46 -0.04 -9.46 15.11
N VAL A 47 0.03 -8.27 15.71
CA VAL A 47 -1.11 -7.69 16.42
C VAL A 47 -2.11 -7.20 15.38
N ARG A 48 -3.26 -7.87 15.30
CA ARG A 48 -4.31 -7.55 14.33
C ARG A 48 -5.48 -6.86 15.02
N ARG A 49 -6.08 -5.88 14.33
CA ARG A 49 -7.35 -5.28 14.74
C ARG A 49 -8.50 -6.20 14.35
N ARG A 50 -9.47 -6.34 15.24
CA ARG A 50 -10.70 -7.08 14.96
C ARG A 50 -11.44 -6.44 13.78
N LEU A 51 -11.80 -7.26 12.79
CA LEU A 51 -12.61 -6.84 11.65
C LEU A 51 -14.01 -6.41 12.11
N ARG A 52 -14.68 -5.58 11.29
CA ARG A 52 -16.08 -5.21 11.53
C ARG A 52 -16.95 -6.46 11.52
N GLU A 53 -17.78 -6.59 12.55
CA GLU A 53 -18.76 -7.66 12.64
C GLU A 53 -19.88 -7.44 11.60
N THR A 54 -20.17 -8.47 10.82
CA THR A 54 -21.27 -8.52 9.84
C THR A 54 -22.01 -9.84 10.05
N SER A 55 -23.28 -9.92 9.65
CA SER A 55 -24.12 -11.12 9.83
C SER A 55 -23.44 -12.42 9.38
N THR A 56 -22.63 -12.37 8.33
CA THR A 56 -21.93 -13.52 7.75
C THR A 56 -20.66 -13.95 8.51
N ASN A 57 -20.08 -13.09 9.35
CA ASN A 57 -18.74 -13.28 9.94
C ASN A 57 -18.69 -13.16 11.47
N VAL A 58 -19.75 -12.66 12.12
CA VAL A 58 -19.82 -12.48 13.58
C VAL A 58 -19.31 -13.71 14.34
N THR A 59 -19.77 -14.92 13.98
CA THR A 59 -19.39 -16.15 14.69
C THR A 59 -17.90 -16.44 14.58
N LYS A 60 -17.30 -16.32 13.39
CA LYS A 60 -15.87 -16.58 13.17
C LYS A 60 -15.00 -15.54 13.88
N VAL A 61 -15.33 -14.26 13.74
CA VAL A 61 -14.58 -13.17 14.36
C VAL A 61 -14.63 -13.27 15.89
N ARG A 62 -15.79 -13.57 16.47
CA ARG A 62 -15.91 -13.73 17.93
C ARG A 62 -15.19 -14.97 18.43
N ALA A 63 -15.21 -16.08 17.70
CA ALA A 63 -14.45 -17.26 18.07
C ALA A 63 -12.94 -16.98 18.16
N VAL A 64 -12.42 -16.15 17.26
CA VAL A 64 -10.97 -15.86 17.19
C VAL A 64 -10.57 -14.69 18.09
N PHE A 65 -11.28 -13.56 18.06
CA PHE A 65 -10.92 -12.35 18.80
C PHE A 65 -11.59 -12.23 20.17
N GLY A 66 -12.67 -12.99 20.43
CA GLY A 66 -13.48 -12.83 21.63
C GLY A 66 -14.00 -11.40 21.77
N THR A 67 -13.90 -10.86 22.98
CA THR A 67 -14.26 -9.48 23.30
C THR A 67 -13.16 -8.47 22.91
N ALA A 68 -11.94 -8.92 22.62
CA ALA A 68 -10.80 -8.05 22.37
C ALA A 68 -10.92 -7.31 21.03
N SER A 69 -10.57 -6.02 21.01
CA SER A 69 -10.53 -5.19 19.80
C SER A 69 -9.25 -5.38 18.99
N LYS A 70 -8.18 -5.88 19.64
CA LYS A 70 -6.90 -6.25 19.04
C LYS A 70 -6.43 -7.58 19.64
N LYS A 71 -5.82 -8.44 18.83
CA LYS A 71 -5.28 -9.73 19.27
C LYS A 71 -4.03 -10.08 18.46
N ALA A 72 -3.01 -10.63 19.12
CA ALA A 72 -1.88 -11.24 18.45
C ALA A 72 -2.33 -12.56 17.80
N LEU A 73 -2.14 -12.68 16.49
CA LEU A 73 -2.50 -13.87 15.73
C LEU A 73 -1.34 -14.23 14.80
N PRO A 74 -1.03 -15.52 14.63
CA PRO A 74 -0.09 -15.96 13.62
C PRO A 74 -0.70 -15.69 12.23
N ILE A 75 0.10 -15.12 11.33
CA ILE A 75 -0.23 -15.00 9.91
C ILE A 75 0.87 -15.64 9.06
N PRO A 76 0.55 -16.14 7.86
CA PRO A 76 1.58 -16.61 6.94
C PRO A 76 2.57 -15.48 6.62
N CYS A 77 3.87 -15.81 6.58
CA CYS A 77 4.95 -14.87 6.24
C CYS A 77 4.68 -14.17 4.90
N ILE A 78 4.20 -14.93 3.92
CA ILE A 78 3.79 -14.44 2.58
C ILE A 78 2.78 -13.29 2.68
N ILE A 79 1.81 -13.39 3.60
CA ILE A 79 0.78 -12.36 3.81
C ILE A 79 1.41 -11.15 4.50
N ASP A 80 2.32 -11.39 5.45
CA ASP A 80 3.03 -10.34 6.15
C ASP A 80 3.90 -9.51 5.20
N ASP A 81 4.73 -10.18 4.41
CA ASP A 81 5.63 -9.56 3.43
C ASP A 81 4.84 -8.77 2.38
N TYR A 82 3.74 -9.33 1.87
CA TYR A 82 2.84 -8.60 0.98
C TYR A 82 2.33 -7.32 1.66
N ASN A 83 1.81 -7.40 2.88
CA ASN A 83 1.28 -6.21 3.57
C ASN A 83 2.35 -5.17 3.93
N HIS A 84 3.60 -5.58 4.15
CA HIS A 84 4.70 -4.65 4.43
C HIS A 84 5.11 -3.83 3.21
N HIS A 85 5.03 -4.44 2.02
CA HIS A 85 5.47 -3.83 0.77
C HIS A 85 4.32 -3.32 -0.11
N MET A 86 3.08 -3.67 0.22
CA MET A 86 1.88 -3.11 -0.40
C MET A 86 1.70 -1.64 -0.02
N GLY A 87 1.02 -0.87 -0.88
CA GLY A 87 0.58 0.49 -0.58
C GLY A 87 1.50 1.58 -1.13
N GLY A 88 2.60 1.23 -1.79
CA GLY A 88 3.45 2.22 -2.47
C GLY A 88 2.69 3.05 -3.51
N VAL A 89 1.78 2.42 -4.26
CA VAL A 89 0.90 3.11 -5.24
C VAL A 89 -0.10 4.02 -4.53
N ASP A 90 -0.76 3.53 -3.47
CA ASP A 90 -1.72 4.35 -2.70
C ASP A 90 -1.04 5.58 -2.08
N ILE A 91 0.20 5.44 -1.61
CA ILE A 91 1.00 6.57 -1.10
C ILE A 91 1.32 7.56 -2.23
N ALA A 92 1.71 7.09 -3.41
CA ALA A 92 1.98 7.96 -4.56
C ALA A 92 0.73 8.71 -5.03
N ASP A 93 -0.42 8.02 -5.08
CA ASP A 93 -1.73 8.61 -5.40
C ASP A 93 -2.17 9.63 -4.35
N GLN A 94 -1.94 9.33 -3.08
CA GLN A 94 -2.22 10.23 -1.98
C GLN A 94 -1.36 11.51 -2.08
N LEU A 95 -0.06 11.38 -2.39
CA LEU A 95 0.85 12.52 -2.56
C LEU A 95 0.45 13.41 -3.74
N HIS A 96 0.03 12.82 -4.86
CA HIS A 96 -0.55 13.56 -6.00
C HIS A 96 -1.81 14.31 -5.59
N ARG A 97 -2.76 13.61 -4.95
CA ARG A 97 -4.09 14.17 -4.63
C ARG A 97 -4.01 15.36 -3.67
N TYR A 98 -3.02 15.42 -2.78
CA TYR A 98 -2.90 16.53 -1.83
C TYR A 98 -2.64 17.89 -2.47
N TYR A 99 -1.91 17.94 -3.59
CA TYR A 99 -1.52 19.18 -4.25
C TYR A 99 -1.65 19.07 -5.77
N ALA A 100 -2.78 18.50 -6.22
CA ALA A 100 -3.02 18.25 -7.63
C ALA A 100 -2.98 19.56 -8.45
N ILE A 101 -2.18 19.56 -9.51
CA ILE A 101 -2.02 20.68 -10.46
C ILE A 101 -2.86 20.50 -11.74
N GLN A 102 -3.70 19.47 -11.77
CA GLN A 102 -4.50 19.11 -12.94
C GLN A 102 -5.51 20.22 -13.28
N LEU A 103 -5.39 20.77 -14.50
CA LEU A 103 -6.35 21.75 -15.02
C LEU A 103 -7.40 21.10 -15.94
N PRO A 104 -8.66 21.59 -15.94
CA PRO A 104 -9.67 21.15 -16.88
C PRO A 104 -9.40 21.77 -18.25
N VAL A 105 -9.03 20.94 -19.22
CA VAL A 105 -8.63 21.38 -20.57
C VAL A 105 -9.17 20.41 -21.62
N ARG A 106 -9.56 20.94 -22.78
CA ARG A 106 -10.13 20.13 -23.89
C ARG A 106 -9.08 19.34 -24.68
N ARG A 107 -7.79 19.66 -24.52
CA ARG A 107 -6.69 18.96 -25.18
C ARG A 107 -6.40 17.67 -24.43
N THR A 108 -6.57 16.54 -25.11
CA THR A 108 -6.49 15.19 -24.53
C THR A 108 -5.11 14.82 -23.98
N TRP A 109 -4.04 15.46 -24.46
CA TRP A 109 -2.67 15.21 -23.99
C TRP A 109 -2.28 16.02 -22.75
N MET A 110 -2.96 17.12 -22.46
CA MET A 110 -2.60 17.98 -21.32
C MET A 110 -2.78 17.30 -19.96
N PRO A 111 -3.79 16.44 -19.72
CA PRO A 111 -3.84 15.65 -18.48
C PRO A 111 -2.61 14.77 -18.26
N LEU A 112 -2.06 14.18 -19.31
CA LEU A 112 -0.81 13.42 -19.20
C LEU A 112 0.37 14.32 -18.83
N PHE A 113 0.45 15.52 -19.44
CA PHE A 113 1.48 16.50 -19.10
C PHE A 113 1.43 16.91 -17.61
N PHE A 114 0.26 17.29 -17.11
CA PHE A 114 0.12 17.69 -15.70
C PHE A 114 0.40 16.55 -14.74
N TRP A 115 0.01 15.32 -15.09
CA TRP A 115 0.31 14.14 -14.29
C TRP A 115 1.83 13.87 -14.22
N LEU A 116 2.54 13.97 -15.35
CA LEU A 116 4.00 13.82 -15.39
C LEU A 116 4.71 14.92 -14.61
N LEU A 117 4.26 16.16 -14.71
CA LEU A 117 4.80 17.29 -13.97
C LEU A 117 4.58 17.13 -12.45
N ASP A 118 3.39 16.69 -12.03
CA ASP A 118 3.13 16.45 -10.61
C ASP A 118 3.98 15.29 -10.07
N THR A 119 4.13 14.23 -10.87
CA THR A 119 5.00 13.08 -10.55
C THR A 119 6.46 13.52 -10.38
N SER A 120 6.98 14.38 -11.25
CA SER A 120 8.37 14.86 -11.15
C SER A 120 8.60 15.73 -9.91
N ILE A 121 7.61 16.56 -9.53
CA ILE A 121 7.64 17.35 -8.30
C ILE A 121 7.63 16.44 -7.06
N VAL A 122 6.73 15.44 -7.03
CA VAL A 122 6.65 14.48 -5.92
C VAL A 122 7.95 13.68 -5.79
N ASN A 123 8.52 13.20 -6.90
CA ASN A 123 9.78 12.46 -6.87
C ASN A 123 10.95 13.33 -6.38
N SER A 124 11.02 14.58 -6.84
CA SER A 124 12.02 15.55 -6.37
C SER A 124 11.90 15.80 -4.86
N TYR A 125 10.68 15.92 -4.34
CA TYR A 125 10.42 16.04 -2.91
C TYR A 125 10.87 14.79 -2.12
N LEU A 126 10.59 13.59 -2.63
CA LEU A 126 11.00 12.34 -1.98
C LEU A 126 12.52 12.19 -1.92
N ILE A 127 13.23 12.56 -3.00
CA ILE A 127 14.69 12.59 -3.04
C ILE A 127 15.23 13.61 -2.03
N PHE A 128 14.66 14.81 -2.02
CA PHE A 128 15.04 15.88 -1.10
C PHE A 128 14.88 15.45 0.38
N LYS A 129 13.79 14.76 0.70
CA LYS A 129 13.53 14.19 2.02
C LYS A 129 14.50 13.04 2.37
N LYS A 130 14.84 12.20 1.40
CA LYS A 130 15.81 11.10 1.58
C LYS A 130 17.22 11.61 1.89
N ASN A 131 17.58 12.80 1.40
CA ASN A 131 18.85 13.47 1.69
C ASN A 131 18.92 14.09 3.10
N GLY A 132 17.95 13.84 3.99
CA GLY A 132 17.98 14.28 5.38
C GLY A 132 17.29 15.63 5.64
N ASN A 133 16.72 16.27 4.62
CA ASN A 133 16.00 17.52 4.79
C ASN A 133 14.59 17.28 5.32
N ILE A 134 14.23 17.99 6.39
CA ILE A 134 12.91 17.87 7.03
C ILE A 134 12.07 19.10 6.65
N ILE A 135 11.48 19.06 5.46
CA ILE A 135 10.52 20.07 4.99
C ILE A 135 9.19 19.37 4.69
N ASN A 136 8.08 20.01 5.02
CA ASN A 136 6.75 19.49 4.67
C ASN A 136 6.50 19.67 3.16
N HIS A 137 5.75 18.76 2.54
CA HIS A 137 5.46 18.76 1.10
C HIS A 137 4.90 20.11 0.61
N LYS A 138 4.02 20.76 1.40
CA LYS A 138 3.52 22.11 1.11
C LYS A 138 4.64 23.14 0.96
N ASN A 139 5.54 23.20 1.95
CA ASN A 139 6.61 24.19 1.99
C ASN A 139 7.62 23.92 0.87
N PHE A 140 7.92 22.65 0.60
CA PHE A 140 8.76 22.27 -0.53
C PHE A 140 8.20 22.82 -1.85
N ARG A 141 6.90 22.67 -2.10
CA ARG A 141 6.25 23.21 -3.30
C ARG A 141 6.26 24.74 -3.34
N ILE A 142 6.01 25.41 -2.21
CA ILE A 142 6.07 26.88 -2.14
C ILE A 142 7.48 27.37 -2.49
N HIS A 143 8.52 26.76 -1.92
CA HIS A 143 9.90 27.09 -2.27
C HIS A 143 10.18 26.86 -3.75
N LEU A 144 9.78 25.71 -4.29
CA LEU A 144 9.94 25.41 -5.72
C LEU A 144 9.29 26.48 -6.61
N VAL A 145 8.08 26.93 -6.27
CA VAL A 145 7.38 27.97 -7.04
C VAL A 145 8.12 29.30 -6.98
N TRP A 146 8.60 29.72 -5.81
CA TRP A 146 9.37 30.96 -5.69
C TRP A 146 10.69 30.91 -6.44
N GLU A 147 11.41 29.79 -6.38
CA GLU A 147 12.64 29.57 -7.14
C GLU A 147 12.40 29.66 -8.65
N LEU A 148 11.30 29.08 -9.15
CA LEU A 148 10.94 29.16 -10.56
C LEU A 148 10.60 30.59 -11.00
N ILE A 149 9.91 31.37 -10.15
CA ILE A 149 9.60 32.78 -10.43
C ILE A 149 10.88 33.62 -10.45
N ASN A 150 11.76 33.43 -9.48
CA ASN A 150 13.02 34.18 -9.40
C ASN A 150 13.92 33.89 -10.60
N ALA A 151 14.03 32.62 -11.01
CA ALA A 151 14.80 32.23 -12.19
C ALA A 151 14.31 32.91 -13.47
N ASP A 152 12.99 33.07 -13.63
CA ASP A 152 12.40 33.80 -14.76
C ASP A 152 12.69 35.30 -14.70
N MET A 153 12.68 35.92 -13.50
CA MET A 153 13.03 37.34 -13.38
C MET A 153 14.51 37.62 -13.70
N GLU A 154 15.42 36.74 -13.28
CA GLU A 154 16.86 36.88 -13.56
C GLU A 154 17.22 36.69 -15.04
N GLU A 155 16.44 35.94 -15.81
CA GLU A 155 16.66 35.75 -17.26
C GLU A 155 16.16 36.93 -18.10
N ASN A 156 15.29 37.77 -17.53
CA ASN A 156 14.66 38.92 -18.20
C ASN A 156 15.31 40.28 -17.86
N ASP A 157 16.29 40.32 -16.95
CA ASP A 157 17.12 41.49 -16.58
C ASP A 157 18.50 41.45 -17.28
#